data_AF-A0A6J3KBD1-F1
#
_entry.id   AF-A0A6J3KBD1-F1
#
_cell.length_a   1.000
_cell.length_b   1.000
_cell.length_c   1.000
_cell.angle_alpha   90.00
_cell.angle_beta   90.00
_cell.angle_gamma   90.00
#
_symmetry.space_group_name_H-M   'P 1'
#
loop_
_entity.id
_entity.type
_entity.pdbx_description
1 polymer ?
#
loop_
_entity_poly.entity_id
_entity_poly.type
_entity_poly.pdbx_seq_one_letter_code
_entity_poly.pdbx_strand_id
1 'polypeptide(L)'
;MKSLFFTLGLLFSVQRLARSTSDSEMHENRALEPLDRGPYFDISASRNVTALVGKTATLTCRVRNLGDRTVSWVRHRDIHLLTVGVETYTSDQRFVASHFPRTEDWTLQVKYPQRRDSGIYECQVSTTPPIGHSMHLSVVEPVTSIVGEPEMFINKDSTMNLTCVVRHSPEPPTAIYWTHDHEVINYDSPRGGVSVITEKGEVTTSYLLVQRAQRADSGQYTCHPSNANTKTILVHVLND
;
A
#
# COMPACT_ATOMS: atom_id res chain seq x y z
N MET A 1 -72.61 37.56 14.87
CA MET A 1 -74.04 37.80 15.24
C MET A 1 -74.83 37.54 13.97
N LYS A 2 -75.74 36.58 13.79
CA LYS A 2 -76.64 35.70 14.57
C LYS A 2 -76.99 34.54 13.58
N SER A 3 -77.46 33.34 13.86
CA SER A 3 -77.86 32.55 15.03
C SER A 3 -78.07 31.11 14.52
N LEU A 4 -77.91 30.15 15.42
CA LEU A 4 -78.17 28.71 15.27
C LEU A 4 -79.66 28.35 15.19
N PHE A 5 -79.96 27.09 14.80
CA PHE A 5 -80.70 26.04 15.54
C PHE A 5 -81.37 25.05 14.54
N PHE A 6 -80.91 23.78 14.45
CA PHE A 6 -81.33 22.57 15.19
C PHE A 6 -82.67 21.93 14.76
N THR A 7 -82.62 20.71 14.23
CA THR A 7 -83.64 19.67 14.48
C THR A 7 -83.00 18.28 14.50
N LEU A 8 -83.33 17.53 15.56
CA LEU A 8 -82.97 16.14 15.86
C LEU A 8 -84.23 15.26 15.67
N GLY A 9 -84.10 14.00 15.24
CA GLY A 9 -85.22 13.04 15.20
C GLY A 9 -84.81 11.63 14.76
N LEU A 10 -85.04 10.63 15.63
CA LEU A 10 -84.43 9.29 15.67
C LEU A 10 -85.17 8.15 14.92
N LEU A 11 -84.35 7.15 14.53
CA LEU A 11 -84.49 5.67 14.60
C LEU A 11 -85.69 4.92 13.97
N PHE A 12 -85.37 3.99 13.05
CA PHE A 12 -85.92 2.63 13.05
C PHE A 12 -84.81 1.61 12.75
N SER A 13 -84.79 0.54 13.55
CA SER A 13 -83.92 -0.63 13.47
C SER A 13 -84.55 -1.72 12.61
N VAL A 14 -83.80 -2.34 11.68
CA VAL A 14 -84.06 -3.70 11.18
C VAL A 14 -82.73 -4.42 10.92
N GLN A 15 -82.70 -5.70 11.28
CA GLN A 15 -81.55 -6.59 11.42
C GLN A 15 -80.92 -7.09 10.10
N ARG A 16 -79.67 -7.54 10.25
CA ARG A 16 -78.73 -8.23 9.34
C ARG A 16 -79.31 -9.06 8.18
N LEU A 17 -78.72 -8.89 6.99
CA LEU A 17 -78.33 -10.00 6.12
C LEU A 17 -76.84 -9.88 5.77
N ALA A 18 -76.10 -10.95 6.01
CA ALA A 18 -74.70 -11.08 5.64
C ALA A 18 -74.56 -11.26 4.11
N ARG A 19 -73.67 -10.50 3.48
CA ARG A 19 -73.06 -10.93 2.21
C ARG A 19 -71.66 -10.33 2.07
N SER A 20 -70.68 -11.23 2.04
CA SER A 20 -69.27 -10.99 1.81
C SER A 20 -69.08 -10.40 0.41
N THR A 21 -68.45 -9.23 0.31
CA THR A 21 -67.80 -8.76 -0.92
C THR A 21 -66.49 -8.09 -0.52
N SER A 22 -65.41 -8.62 -1.12
CA SER A 22 -63.99 -8.34 -0.91
C SER A 22 -63.62 -6.86 -0.89
N ASP A 23 -62.90 -6.44 0.15
CA ASP A 23 -62.05 -5.26 0.12
C ASP A 23 -61.01 -5.41 -1.01
N SER A 24 -61.02 -4.47 -1.95
CA SER A 24 -59.93 -4.27 -2.90
C SER A 24 -59.28 -2.94 -2.56
N GLU A 25 -58.33 -2.99 -1.64
CA GLU A 25 -57.40 -1.89 -1.38
C GLU A 25 -56.58 -1.63 -2.65
N MET A 26 -56.74 -0.45 -3.23
CA MET A 26 -55.88 0.03 -4.30
C MET A 26 -54.52 0.39 -3.68
N HIS A 27 -53.62 -0.59 -3.60
CA HIS A 27 -52.23 -0.38 -3.21
C HIS A 27 -51.54 0.53 -4.24
N GLU A 28 -51.28 1.77 -3.83
CA GLU A 28 -50.32 2.66 -4.48
C GLU A 28 -48.94 2.00 -4.40
N ASN A 29 -48.51 1.36 -5.49
CA ASN A 29 -47.15 0.84 -5.67
C ASN A 29 -46.16 2.02 -5.71
N ARG A 30 -45.80 2.57 -4.56
CA ARG A 30 -44.55 3.31 -4.42
C ARG A 30 -43.44 2.28 -4.48
N ALA A 31 -42.86 2.10 -5.66
CA ALA A 31 -41.55 1.49 -5.78
C ALA A 31 -40.64 2.20 -4.78
N LEU A 32 -40.11 1.45 -3.82
CA LEU A 32 -39.02 1.92 -2.98
C LEU A 32 -37.88 2.27 -3.94
N GLU A 33 -37.71 3.56 -4.25
CA GLU A 33 -36.47 3.98 -4.87
C GLU A 33 -35.33 3.50 -3.98
N PRO A 34 -34.27 2.89 -4.56
CA PRO A 34 -33.10 2.55 -3.78
C PRO A 34 -32.67 3.82 -3.05
N LEU A 35 -32.60 3.77 -1.72
CA LEU A 35 -32.04 4.87 -0.94
C LEU A 35 -30.65 5.16 -1.50
N ASP A 36 -30.51 6.23 -2.28
CA ASP A 36 -29.20 6.66 -2.78
C ASP A 36 -28.41 7.16 -1.59
N ARG A 37 -27.63 6.24 -1.00
CA ARG A 37 -26.84 6.49 0.22
C ARG A 37 -25.63 7.40 -0.04
N GLY A 38 -25.52 7.96 -1.24
CA GLY A 38 -24.39 8.77 -1.65
C GLY A 38 -23.09 7.98 -1.73
N PRO A 39 -21.97 8.66 -2.04
CA PRO A 39 -20.67 8.06 -2.19
C PRO A 39 -20.12 7.65 -0.84
N TYR A 40 -19.44 6.51 -0.85
CA TYR A 40 -18.73 6.02 0.33
C TYR A 40 -17.42 5.35 -0.09
N PHE A 41 -16.46 5.34 0.84
CA PHE A 41 -15.14 4.79 0.61
C PHE A 41 -15.10 3.29 0.93
N ASP A 42 -14.53 2.50 0.03
CA ASP A 42 -14.13 1.13 0.33
C ASP A 42 -12.75 1.16 1.02
N ILE A 43 -12.79 1.20 2.35
CA ILE A 43 -11.61 1.27 3.23
C ILE A 43 -10.72 0.03 3.04
N SER A 44 -11.28 -1.11 2.67
CA SER A 44 -10.52 -2.36 2.48
C SER A 44 -9.56 -2.28 1.29
N ALA A 45 -9.92 -1.49 0.27
CA ALA A 45 -9.11 -1.20 -0.91
C ALA A 45 -8.20 0.02 -0.74
N SER A 46 -8.44 0.84 0.29
CA SER A 46 -7.81 2.17 0.48
C SER A 46 -6.89 2.18 1.71
N ARG A 47 -5.83 1.37 1.69
CA ARG A 47 -4.93 1.10 2.83
C ARG A 47 -3.69 2.00 2.87
N ASN A 48 -3.01 2.02 4.01
CA ASN A 48 -1.67 2.59 4.13
C ASN A 48 -0.69 1.90 3.16
N VAL A 49 0.23 2.68 2.60
CA VAL A 49 1.20 2.24 1.58
C VAL A 49 2.61 2.46 2.10
N THR A 50 3.45 1.44 1.98
CA THR A 50 4.91 1.59 2.15
C THR A 50 5.59 1.44 0.80
N ALA A 51 6.41 2.41 0.42
CA ALA A 51 7.09 2.44 -0.86
C ALA A 51 8.60 2.64 -0.67
N LEU A 52 9.38 2.16 -1.63
CA LEU A 52 10.81 2.36 -1.67
C LEU A 52 11.15 3.74 -2.26
N VAL A 53 12.19 4.39 -1.73
CA VAL A 53 12.75 5.61 -2.34
C VAL A 53 13.03 5.39 -3.82
N GLY A 54 12.62 6.35 -4.66
CA GLY A 54 12.82 6.30 -6.11
C GLY A 54 11.89 5.36 -6.88
N LYS A 55 11.22 4.40 -6.23
CA LYS A 55 10.22 3.52 -6.84
C LYS A 55 8.83 4.15 -6.70
N THR A 56 8.08 4.23 -7.79
CA THR A 56 6.74 4.87 -7.79
C THR A 56 5.85 4.28 -6.70
N ALA A 57 5.35 5.14 -5.82
CA ALA A 57 4.33 4.79 -4.84
C ALA A 57 2.94 4.94 -5.46
N THR A 58 2.03 4.04 -5.13
CA THR A 58 0.67 4.01 -5.68
C THR A 58 -0.34 3.97 -4.54
N LEU A 59 -1.11 5.05 -4.36
CA LEU A 59 -2.22 5.10 -3.43
C LEU A 59 -3.52 4.88 -4.19
N THR A 60 -4.26 3.84 -3.84
CA THR A 60 -5.57 3.55 -4.43
C THR A 60 -6.66 3.97 -3.46
N CYS A 61 -7.60 4.79 -3.93
CA CYS A 61 -8.82 5.13 -3.21
C CYS A 61 -10.03 4.66 -4.01
N ARG A 62 -10.81 3.75 -3.44
CA ARG A 62 -12.01 3.23 -4.08
C ARG A 62 -13.25 3.92 -3.55
N VAL A 63 -14.01 4.54 -4.45
CA VAL A 63 -15.23 5.30 -4.10
C VAL A 63 -16.43 4.70 -4.82
N ARG A 64 -17.35 4.13 -4.05
CA ARG A 64 -18.60 3.56 -4.54
C ARG A 64 -19.65 4.66 -4.64
N ASN A 65 -20.62 4.53 -5.56
CA ASN A 65 -21.72 5.49 -5.75
C ASN A 65 -21.24 6.95 -5.94
N LEU A 66 -20.19 7.16 -6.74
CA LEU A 66 -19.62 8.49 -6.97
C LEU A 66 -20.61 9.46 -7.61
N GLY A 67 -21.45 8.98 -8.54
CA GLY A 67 -22.38 9.82 -9.29
C GLY A 67 -21.63 10.80 -10.20
N ASP A 68 -22.05 12.06 -10.20
CA ASP A 68 -21.46 13.19 -10.94
C ASP A 68 -20.36 13.92 -10.16
N ARG A 69 -19.97 13.39 -9.00
CA ARG A 69 -18.99 14.01 -8.10
C ARG A 69 -17.58 13.70 -8.54
N THR A 70 -16.64 14.53 -8.09
CA THR A 70 -15.22 14.41 -8.44
C THR A 70 -14.42 13.97 -7.23
N VAL A 71 -13.43 13.09 -7.46
CA VAL A 71 -12.41 12.73 -6.46
C VAL A 71 -11.20 13.64 -6.62
N SER A 72 -10.68 14.16 -5.52
CA SER A 72 -9.47 14.98 -5.48
C SER A 72 -8.46 14.38 -4.51
N TRP A 73 -7.18 14.59 -4.75
CA TRP A 73 -6.13 14.18 -3.82
C TRP A 73 -5.53 15.38 -3.11
N VAL A 74 -5.46 15.32 -1.78
CA VAL A 74 -4.96 16.39 -0.92
C VAL A 74 -3.82 15.86 -0.06
N ARG A 75 -2.73 16.63 0.05
CA ARG A 75 -1.65 16.36 1.01
C ARG A 75 -1.93 17.12 2.30
N HIS A 76 -2.04 16.40 3.42
CA HIS A 76 -2.47 17.00 4.68
C HIS A 76 -1.42 17.90 5.34
N ARG A 77 -0.12 17.63 5.16
CA ARG A 77 0.96 18.40 5.82
C ARG A 77 0.86 19.91 5.59
N ASP A 78 0.42 20.31 4.40
CA ASP A 78 0.32 21.70 3.94
C ASP A 78 -1.03 22.01 3.27
N ILE A 79 -2.00 21.10 3.39
CA ILE A 79 -3.34 21.21 2.79
C ILE A 79 -3.24 21.49 1.28
N HIS A 80 -2.24 20.91 0.62
CA HIS A 80 -1.95 21.18 -0.77
C HIS A 80 -2.79 20.28 -1.68
N LEU A 81 -3.58 20.89 -2.56
CA LEU A 81 -4.34 20.18 -3.58
C LEU A 81 -3.39 19.61 -4.64
N LEU A 82 -3.36 18.29 -4.77
CA LEU A 82 -2.48 17.60 -5.72
C LEU A 82 -3.16 17.43 -7.07
N THR A 83 -4.37 16.87 -7.08
CA THR A 83 -5.11 16.55 -8.31
C THR A 83 -6.61 16.75 -8.12
N VAL A 84 -7.32 16.99 -9.21
CA VAL A 84 -8.79 17.00 -9.29
C VAL A 84 -9.20 16.09 -10.44
N GLY A 85 -9.88 14.99 -10.12
CA GLY A 85 -10.07 13.89 -11.05
C GLY A 85 -8.71 13.32 -11.48
N VAL A 86 -8.50 13.22 -12.80
CA VAL A 86 -7.23 12.80 -13.40
C VAL A 86 -6.28 13.97 -13.67
N GLU A 87 -6.75 15.21 -13.54
CA GLU A 87 -5.97 16.40 -13.82
C GLU A 87 -5.05 16.78 -12.66
N THR A 88 -3.80 17.07 -12.96
CA THR A 88 -2.80 17.44 -11.95
C THR A 88 -2.87 18.95 -11.69
N TYR A 89 -3.10 19.32 -10.42
CA TYR A 89 -3.23 20.71 -9.99
C TYR A 89 -1.93 21.28 -9.43
N THR A 90 -1.15 20.45 -8.74
CA THR A 90 0.16 20.84 -8.22
C THR A 90 1.17 21.06 -9.35
N SER A 91 2.16 21.94 -9.14
CA SER A 91 3.27 22.12 -10.08
C SER A 91 4.29 20.97 -10.04
N ASP A 92 4.26 20.13 -9.00
CA ASP A 92 5.14 18.96 -8.88
C ASP A 92 4.61 17.81 -9.76
N GLN A 93 5.23 17.64 -10.93
CA GLN A 93 4.87 16.65 -11.96
C GLN A 93 5.02 15.18 -11.51
N ARG A 94 5.60 14.93 -10.32
CA ARG A 94 5.70 13.57 -9.77
C ARG A 94 4.36 13.04 -9.29
N PHE A 95 3.42 13.92 -8.91
CA PHE A 95 2.09 13.54 -8.49
C PHE A 95 1.19 13.43 -9.72
N VAL A 96 0.71 12.22 -10.01
CA VAL A 96 -0.12 11.94 -11.18
C VAL A 96 -1.33 11.13 -10.73
N ALA A 97 -2.54 11.62 -11.04
CA ALA A 97 -3.75 10.85 -10.81
C ALA A 97 -4.13 10.03 -12.04
N SER A 98 -4.73 8.86 -11.80
CA SER A 98 -5.31 8.03 -12.84
C SER A 98 -6.60 7.38 -12.37
N HIS A 99 -7.49 7.14 -13.32
CA HIS A 99 -8.77 6.49 -13.11
C HIS A 99 -9.10 5.66 -14.35
N PHE A 100 -9.41 4.38 -14.17
CA PHE A 100 -9.87 3.54 -15.26
C PHE A 100 -11.41 3.57 -15.31
N PRO A 101 -12.05 3.94 -16.43
CA PRO A 101 -13.51 4.16 -16.49
C PRO A 101 -14.40 2.97 -16.10
N ARG A 102 -13.85 1.76 -16.02
CA ARG A 102 -14.56 0.54 -15.61
C ARG A 102 -14.32 0.15 -14.14
N THR A 103 -13.55 0.96 -13.43
CA THR A 103 -13.19 0.74 -12.04
C THR A 103 -13.74 1.90 -11.22
N GLU A 104 -13.93 1.68 -9.93
CA GLU A 104 -14.21 2.75 -8.98
C GLU A 104 -12.93 3.24 -8.28
N ASP A 105 -11.78 2.84 -8.83
CA ASP A 105 -10.46 3.09 -8.27
C ASP A 105 -9.93 4.42 -8.81
N TRP A 106 -9.64 5.31 -7.88
CA TRP A 106 -8.94 6.57 -8.10
C TRP A 106 -7.55 6.44 -7.53
N THR A 107 -6.54 6.51 -8.39
CA THR A 107 -5.17 6.21 -8.01
C THR A 107 -4.33 7.47 -8.05
N LEU A 108 -3.55 7.72 -7.00
CA LEU A 108 -2.47 8.71 -6.99
C LEU A 108 -1.14 7.98 -7.09
N GLN A 109 -0.38 8.30 -8.14
CA GLN A 109 1.00 7.89 -8.29
C GLN A 109 1.93 9.00 -7.81
N VAL A 110 2.87 8.67 -6.94
CA VAL A 110 3.98 9.54 -6.53
C VAL A 110 5.26 8.99 -7.15
N LYS A 111 5.71 9.60 -8.24
CA LYS A 111 6.92 9.19 -8.96
C LYS A 111 8.17 9.59 -8.19
N TYR A 112 9.19 8.73 -8.22
CA TYR A 112 10.49 8.95 -7.58
C TYR A 112 10.37 9.49 -6.14
N PRO A 113 9.57 8.84 -5.27
CA PRO A 113 9.26 9.36 -3.95
C PRO A 113 10.53 9.45 -3.11
N GLN A 114 10.55 10.46 -2.25
CA GLN A 114 11.63 10.75 -1.31
C GLN A 114 11.11 10.53 0.11
N ARG A 115 12.02 10.32 1.08
CA ARG A 115 11.63 10.16 2.51
C ARG A 115 10.70 11.30 2.99
N ARG A 116 10.93 12.53 2.51
CA ARG A 116 10.12 13.73 2.80
C ARG A 116 8.69 13.70 2.25
N ASP A 117 8.38 12.80 1.32
CA ASP A 117 7.03 12.63 0.79
C ASP A 117 6.17 11.75 1.71
N SER A 118 6.76 11.13 2.74
CA SER A 118 6.01 10.38 3.75
C SER A 118 5.04 11.29 4.50
N GLY A 119 3.82 10.80 4.74
CA GLY A 119 2.78 11.59 5.38
C GLY A 119 1.38 11.11 5.05
N ILE A 120 0.39 11.91 5.46
CA ILE A 120 -1.03 11.64 5.21
C ILE A 120 -1.45 12.27 3.89
N TYR A 121 -2.08 11.45 3.06
CA TYR A 121 -2.71 11.81 1.80
C TYR A 121 -4.19 11.45 1.90
N GLU A 122 -5.05 12.35 1.46
CA GLU A 122 -6.49 12.16 1.54
C GLU A 122 -7.10 12.17 0.14
N CYS A 123 -7.91 11.16 -0.14
CA CYS A 123 -8.83 11.21 -1.26
C CYS A 123 -10.14 11.85 -0.79
N GLN A 124 -10.52 12.95 -1.41
CA GLN A 124 -11.67 13.76 -1.06
C GLN A 124 -12.72 13.70 -2.17
N VAL A 125 -13.99 13.51 -1.82
CA VAL A 125 -15.12 13.57 -2.74
C VAL A 125 -15.84 14.91 -2.62
N SER A 126 -16.22 15.50 -3.76
CA SER A 126 -16.91 16.79 -3.85
C SER A 126 -18.39 16.75 -3.41
N THR A 127 -18.68 16.15 -2.26
CA THR A 127 -19.99 16.23 -1.58
C THR A 127 -20.16 17.57 -0.86
N THR A 128 -21.37 17.86 -0.38
CA THR A 128 -21.63 19.02 0.49
C THR A 128 -22.22 18.53 1.83
N PRO A 129 -21.44 18.52 2.93
CA PRO A 129 -20.01 18.88 3.02
C PRO A 129 -19.09 17.84 2.36
N PRO A 130 -17.84 18.18 2.00
CA PRO A 130 -16.89 17.23 1.44
C PRO A 130 -16.59 16.08 2.41
N ILE A 131 -16.50 14.86 1.89
CA ILE A 131 -16.05 13.68 2.63
C ILE A 131 -14.66 13.28 2.17
N GLY A 132 -13.84 12.76 3.06
CA GLY A 132 -12.47 12.35 2.78
C GLY A 132 -12.11 11.02 3.43
N HIS A 133 -11.20 10.29 2.81
CA HIS A 133 -10.55 9.12 3.39
C HIS A 133 -9.03 9.28 3.33
N SER A 134 -8.41 9.21 4.51
CA SER A 134 -6.97 9.45 4.71
C SER A 134 -6.18 8.15 4.69
N MET A 135 -5.04 8.16 4.01
CA MET A 135 -4.08 7.05 3.90
C MET A 135 -2.68 7.56 4.27
N HIS A 136 -1.90 6.72 4.96
CA HIS A 136 -0.51 7.03 5.26
C HIS A 136 0.41 6.45 4.17
N LEU A 137 1.24 7.30 3.55
CA LEU A 137 2.36 6.90 2.72
C LEU A 137 3.64 6.91 3.57
N SER A 138 4.31 5.77 3.68
CA SER A 138 5.65 5.64 4.27
C SER A 138 6.67 5.38 3.18
N VAL A 139 7.63 6.29 2.99
CA VAL A 139 8.70 6.14 2.01
C VAL A 139 9.98 5.73 2.73
N VAL A 140 10.39 4.48 2.51
CA VAL A 140 11.53 3.86 3.18
C VAL A 140 12.66 3.59 2.21
N GLU A 141 13.88 3.51 2.75
CA GLU A 141 15.08 3.13 2.01
C GLU A 141 15.75 2.02 2.81
N PRO A 142 15.82 0.80 2.27
CA PRO A 142 16.38 -0.34 2.96
C PRO A 142 17.88 -0.17 3.15
N VAL A 143 18.38 -0.67 4.27
CA VAL A 143 19.77 -0.53 4.66
C VAL A 143 20.45 -1.88 4.69
N THR A 144 21.57 -1.99 3.99
CA THR A 144 22.43 -3.16 3.97
C THR A 144 23.67 -2.96 4.83
N SER A 145 24.01 -3.97 5.61
CA SER A 145 25.20 -4.02 6.47
C SER A 145 25.86 -5.39 6.39
N ILE A 146 27.18 -5.46 6.56
CA ILE A 146 27.89 -6.74 6.74
C ILE A 146 28.42 -6.81 8.16
N VAL A 147 28.17 -7.92 8.85
CA VAL A 147 28.65 -8.13 10.22
C VAL A 147 30.18 -8.16 10.21
N GLY A 148 30.80 -7.31 11.03
CA GLY A 148 32.26 -7.22 11.14
C GLY A 148 32.93 -6.26 10.14
N GLU A 149 32.17 -5.42 9.43
CA GLU A 149 32.75 -4.36 8.59
C GLU A 149 33.60 -3.34 9.38
N PRO A 150 34.62 -2.68 8.77
CA PRO A 150 34.98 -2.73 7.35
C PRO A 150 35.92 -3.87 6.96
N GLU A 151 36.60 -4.50 7.92
CA GLU A 151 37.67 -5.47 7.69
C GLU A 151 37.50 -6.71 8.58
N MET A 152 37.75 -7.88 8.01
CA MET A 152 37.75 -9.16 8.72
C MET A 152 39.09 -9.88 8.51
N PHE A 153 39.62 -10.44 9.59
CA PHE A 153 40.82 -11.26 9.59
C PHE A 153 40.46 -12.70 9.92
N ILE A 154 40.93 -13.65 9.11
CA ILE A 154 40.67 -15.07 9.31
C ILE A 154 41.94 -15.88 9.07
N ASN A 155 42.18 -16.90 9.89
CA ASN A 155 43.32 -17.79 9.68
C ASN A 155 43.07 -18.72 8.48
N LYS A 156 44.15 -19.06 7.80
CA LYS A 156 44.15 -20.11 6.78
C LYS A 156 43.48 -21.39 7.30
N ASP A 157 42.82 -22.11 6.40
CA ASP A 157 42.13 -23.39 6.64
C ASP A 157 40.89 -23.29 7.56
N SER A 158 40.57 -22.11 8.09
CA SER A 158 39.30 -21.83 8.79
C SER A 158 38.13 -21.66 7.82
N THR A 159 36.90 -21.65 8.34
CA THR A 159 35.69 -21.36 7.57
C THR A 159 35.28 -19.90 7.74
N MET A 160 35.25 -19.16 6.63
CA MET A 160 34.75 -17.79 6.60
C MET A 160 33.22 -17.78 6.53
N ASN A 161 32.60 -16.91 7.34
CA ASN A 161 31.16 -16.65 7.30
C ASN A 161 30.93 -15.14 7.21
N LEU A 162 30.61 -14.67 6.00
CA LEU A 162 30.21 -13.28 5.78
C LEU A 162 28.70 -13.18 5.86
N THR A 163 28.21 -12.43 6.84
CA THR A 163 26.78 -12.26 7.09
C THR A 163 26.34 -10.87 6.63
N CYS A 164 25.56 -10.82 5.56
CA CYS A 164 24.92 -9.62 5.04
C CYS A 164 23.49 -9.50 5.58
N VAL A 165 23.13 -8.34 6.12
CA VAL A 165 21.84 -8.08 6.75
C VAL A 165 21.17 -6.89 6.07
N VAL A 166 19.95 -7.10 5.57
CA VAL A 166 19.10 -6.08 4.95
C VAL A 166 17.93 -5.76 5.88
N ARG A 167 17.82 -4.48 6.28
CA ARG A 167 16.80 -3.97 7.21
C ARG A 167 15.91 -2.93 6.55
N HIS A 168 14.74 -2.70 7.16
CA HIS A 168 13.77 -1.68 6.75
C HIS A 168 13.28 -1.84 5.31
N SER A 169 13.28 -3.08 4.81
CA SER A 169 12.72 -3.39 3.51
C SER A 169 11.23 -3.70 3.65
N PRO A 170 10.33 -3.04 2.88
CA PRO A 170 8.89 -3.33 2.93
C PRO A 170 8.59 -4.74 2.43
N GLU A 171 9.40 -5.25 1.50
CA GLU A 171 9.37 -6.61 1.00
C GLU A 171 10.80 -7.18 0.98
N PRO A 172 11.00 -8.48 1.27
CA PRO A 172 12.32 -9.09 1.18
C PRO A 172 12.92 -8.95 -0.23
N PRO A 173 14.24 -8.73 -0.36
CA PRO A 173 14.91 -8.76 -1.66
C PRO A 173 14.58 -10.05 -2.43
N THR A 174 14.25 -9.90 -3.72
CA THR A 174 14.00 -11.06 -4.60
C THR A 174 15.24 -11.92 -4.75
N ALA A 175 16.42 -11.29 -4.79
CA ALA A 175 17.72 -11.93 -4.84
C ALA A 175 18.76 -11.14 -4.03
N ILE A 176 19.75 -11.87 -3.49
CA ILE A 176 21.00 -11.34 -2.94
C ILE A 176 22.13 -12.15 -3.57
N TYR A 177 23.12 -11.49 -4.16
CA TYR A 177 24.30 -12.14 -4.69
C TYR A 177 25.57 -11.50 -4.13
N TRP A 178 26.67 -12.25 -4.17
CA TRP A 178 27.97 -11.82 -3.67
C TRP A 178 28.97 -11.70 -4.81
N THR A 179 29.85 -10.72 -4.72
CA THR A 179 31.01 -10.57 -5.59
C THR A 179 32.29 -10.59 -4.76
N HIS A 180 33.35 -11.17 -5.31
CA HIS A 180 34.71 -11.11 -4.78
C HIS A 180 35.58 -10.38 -5.81
N ASP A 181 36.23 -9.29 -5.40
CA ASP A 181 37.04 -8.41 -6.27
C ASP A 181 36.32 -8.02 -7.57
N HIS A 182 35.05 -7.64 -7.45
CA HIS A 182 34.14 -7.23 -8.53
C HIS A 182 33.64 -8.34 -9.46
N GLU A 183 34.06 -9.58 -9.26
CA GLU A 183 33.55 -10.73 -10.01
C GLU A 183 32.47 -11.48 -9.23
N VAL A 184 31.42 -11.93 -9.91
CA VAL A 184 30.36 -12.72 -9.28
C VAL A 184 30.93 -14.06 -8.83
N ILE A 185 30.69 -14.41 -7.56
CA ILE A 185 31.19 -15.66 -7.00
C ILE A 185 30.43 -16.82 -7.64
N ASN A 186 31.16 -17.75 -8.25
CA ASN A 186 30.61 -19.01 -8.73
C ASN A 186 30.58 -20.05 -7.59
N TYR A 187 29.40 -20.34 -7.07
CA TYR A 187 29.21 -21.32 -5.99
C TYR A 187 29.45 -22.77 -6.43
N ASP A 188 29.39 -23.04 -7.74
CA ASP A 188 29.68 -24.35 -8.34
C ASP A 188 31.15 -24.48 -8.82
N SER A 189 32.04 -23.60 -8.35
CA SER A 189 33.44 -23.62 -8.77
C SER A 189 34.16 -24.93 -8.38
N PRO A 190 35.17 -25.36 -9.16
CA PRO A 190 35.95 -26.57 -8.86
C PRO A 190 36.65 -26.57 -7.50
N ARG A 191 36.81 -25.39 -6.87
CA ARG A 191 37.34 -25.26 -5.51
C ARG A 191 36.49 -26.03 -4.49
N GLY A 192 35.16 -26.00 -4.68
CA GLY A 192 34.19 -26.50 -3.71
C GLY A 192 34.20 -25.74 -2.38
N GLY A 193 33.22 -26.04 -1.52
CA GLY A 193 33.14 -25.46 -0.16
C GLY A 193 32.75 -23.99 -0.12
N VAL A 194 32.20 -23.44 -1.20
CA VAL A 194 31.58 -22.12 -1.22
C VAL A 194 30.08 -22.31 -1.30
N SER A 195 29.32 -21.70 -0.39
CA SER A 195 27.86 -21.76 -0.43
C SER A 195 27.22 -20.47 0.05
N VAL A 196 26.01 -20.21 -0.42
CA VAL A 196 25.19 -19.08 0.02
C VAL A 196 23.86 -19.58 0.55
N ILE A 197 23.49 -19.09 1.73
CA ILE A 197 22.21 -19.35 2.37
C ILE A 197 21.54 -18.00 2.57
N THR A 198 20.30 -17.85 2.11
CA THR A 198 19.54 -16.61 2.30
C THR A 198 18.24 -16.88 3.04
N GLU A 199 18.08 -16.24 4.19
CA GLU A 199 16.89 -16.27 5.03
C GLU A 199 16.08 -15.00 4.78
N LYS A 200 14.89 -15.15 4.20
CA LYS A 200 13.99 -14.03 3.91
C LYS A 200 13.02 -13.82 5.08
N GLY A 201 12.82 -12.57 5.46
CA GLY A 201 11.93 -12.16 6.53
C GLY A 201 11.84 -10.64 6.63
N GLU A 202 11.28 -10.12 7.73
CA GLU A 202 11.28 -8.68 8.05
C GLU A 202 12.71 -8.10 8.00
N VAL A 203 13.67 -8.89 8.49
CA VAL A 203 15.09 -8.72 8.24
C VAL A 203 15.51 -9.87 7.34
N THR A 204 16.13 -9.55 6.20
CA THR A 204 16.68 -10.58 5.30
C THR A 204 18.16 -10.72 5.56
N THR A 205 18.62 -11.95 5.77
CA THR A 205 20.02 -12.25 6.05
C THR A 205 20.58 -13.19 4.99
N SER A 206 21.74 -12.89 4.45
CA SER A 206 22.48 -13.74 3.52
C SER A 206 23.84 -14.11 4.10
N TYR A 207 24.13 -15.40 4.15
CA TYR A 207 25.37 -15.96 4.65
C TYR A 207 26.18 -16.48 3.47
N LEU A 208 27.37 -15.91 3.23
CA LEU A 208 28.36 -16.48 2.34
C LEU A 208 29.37 -17.28 3.17
N LEU A 209 29.40 -18.58 2.93
CA LEU A 209 30.28 -19.52 3.61
C LEU A 209 31.39 -19.94 2.66
N VAL A 210 32.65 -19.76 3.07
CA VAL A 210 33.84 -20.24 2.32
C VAL A 210 34.66 -21.13 3.25
N GLN A 211 34.65 -22.42 2.97
CA GLN A 211 35.40 -23.42 3.74
C GLN A 211 36.87 -23.44 3.33
N ARG A 212 37.74 -23.81 4.28
CA ARG A 212 39.19 -23.96 4.09
C ARG A 212 39.82 -22.73 3.44
N ALA A 213 39.75 -21.58 4.12
CA ALA A 213 40.23 -20.31 3.62
C ALA A 213 41.70 -20.40 3.14
N GLN A 214 41.98 -19.83 1.97
CA GLN A 214 43.28 -19.76 1.33
C GLN A 214 43.68 -18.29 1.15
N ARG A 215 44.98 -17.99 1.01
CA ARG A 215 45.43 -16.61 0.77
C ARG A 215 44.73 -15.93 -0.41
N ALA A 216 44.41 -16.70 -1.46
CA ALA A 216 43.70 -16.22 -2.65
C ALA A 216 42.25 -15.79 -2.38
N ASP A 217 41.66 -16.15 -1.23
CA ASP A 217 40.35 -15.64 -0.80
C ASP A 217 40.44 -14.28 -0.12
N SER A 218 41.63 -13.73 0.08
CA SER A 218 41.73 -12.35 0.54
C SER A 218 41.19 -11.43 -0.56
N GLY A 219 40.53 -10.34 -0.19
CA GLY A 219 39.99 -9.38 -1.15
C GLY A 219 38.67 -8.76 -0.70
N GLN A 220 38.05 -8.03 -1.61
CA GLN A 220 36.82 -7.30 -1.34
C GLN A 220 35.61 -8.17 -1.62
N TYR A 221 34.83 -8.46 -0.59
CA TYR A 221 33.55 -9.13 -0.72
C TYR A 221 32.42 -8.11 -0.66
N THR A 222 31.55 -8.10 -1.66
CA THR A 222 30.41 -7.18 -1.72
C THR A 222 29.10 -7.94 -1.77
N CYS A 223 28.17 -7.57 -0.89
CA CYS A 223 26.80 -8.05 -0.89
C CYS A 223 25.91 -7.13 -1.74
N HIS A 224 25.12 -7.73 -2.64
CA HIS A 224 24.24 -7.03 -3.57
C HIS A 224 22.78 -7.47 -3.44
N PRO A 225 21.98 -6.82 -2.58
CA PRO A 225 20.54 -7.04 -2.52
C PRO A 225 19.80 -6.35 -3.68
N SER A 226 18.71 -6.94 -4.18
CA SER A 226 17.98 -6.40 -5.34
C SER A 226 17.17 -5.11 -5.06
N ASN A 227 16.89 -4.78 -3.80
CA ASN A 227 16.08 -3.63 -3.40
C ASN A 227 16.69 -2.80 -2.26
N ALA A 228 17.98 -2.95 -1.98
CA ALA A 228 18.72 -2.20 -0.97
C ALA A 228 20.07 -1.73 -1.52
N ASN A 229 20.76 -0.85 -0.79
CA ASN A 229 22.12 -0.46 -1.15
C ASN A 229 23.08 -1.66 -1.07
N THR A 230 24.20 -1.60 -1.78
CA THR A 230 25.26 -2.61 -1.66
C THR A 230 26.16 -2.30 -0.47
N LYS A 231 26.90 -3.30 0.01
CA LYS A 231 27.87 -3.12 1.09
C LYS A 231 29.07 -4.05 0.90
N THR A 232 30.26 -3.55 1.24
CA THR A 232 31.54 -4.23 1.01
C THR A 232 32.29 -4.43 2.32
N ILE A 233 32.97 -5.56 2.45
CA ILE A 233 33.91 -5.89 3.52
C ILE A 233 35.22 -6.35 2.89
N LEU A 234 36.36 -5.95 3.47
CA LEU A 234 37.67 -6.41 3.06
C LEU A 234 38.09 -7.59 3.96
N VAL A 235 38.48 -8.70 3.34
CA VAL A 235 38.89 -9.91 4.06
C VAL A 235 40.38 -10.13 3.89
N HIS A 236 41.03 -10.46 5.01
CA HIS A 236 42.44 -10.83 5.08
C HIS A 236 42.59 -12.25 5.60
N VAL A 237 43.13 -13.14 4.76
CA VAL A 237 43.49 -14.50 5.18
C VAL A 237 44.94 -14.53 5.66
N LEU A 238 45.11 -14.74 6.96
CA LEU A 238 46.40 -14.79 7.63
C LEU A 238 47.03 -16.18 7.48
N ASN A 239 48.33 -16.23 7.21
CA ASN A 239 49.12 -17.42 7.52
C ASN A 239 49.55 -17.27 8.98
N ASP A 240 49.23 -18.25 9.80
CA ASP A 240 49.93 -18.42 11.08
C ASP A 240 51.46 -18.43 10.87
#